data_AF-A0A0Q6M7T5-F1
#
_entry.id   AF-A0A0Q6M7T5-F1
#
_cell.length_a   1.000
_cell.length_b   1.000
_cell.length_c   1.000
_cell.angle_alpha   90.00
_cell.angle_beta   90.00
_cell.angle_gamma   90.00
#
_symmetry.space_group_name_H-M   'P 1'
#
loop_
_entity.id
_entity.type
_entity.pdbx_description
1 polymer ?
#
loop_
_entity_poly.entity_id
_entity_poly.type
_entity_poly.pdbx_seq_one_letter_code
_entity_poly.pdbx_strand_id
1 'polypeptide(L)'
;MWFRVKSPATTVPSEEVVRRHSLRHLADVFGVPEVSLSLDARLGQELKANPASDFKANQFDIVDGDIKDVADKRLLKEMARGKLVIQTVGDYCEHMVRCSRINPEEVARVLRLPATE
;
A
#
# COMPACT_ATOMS: atom_id res chain seq x y z
N MET A 1 8.70 -3.50 37.25
CA MET A 1 9.69 -3.80 36.20
C MET A 1 8.92 -4.01 34.90
N TRP A 2 9.04 -3.09 33.95
CA TRP A 2 8.38 -3.21 32.65
C TRP A 2 9.34 -3.94 31.72
N PHE A 3 8.95 -5.11 31.23
CA PHE A 3 9.76 -5.89 30.31
C PHE A 3 9.84 -5.16 28.97
N ARG A 4 11.06 -4.73 28.62
CA ARG A 4 11.40 -4.27 27.28
C ARG A 4 11.41 -5.52 26.40
N VAL A 5 10.26 -5.84 25.80
CA VAL A 5 10.17 -6.86 24.75
C VAL A 5 11.14 -6.43 23.67
N LYS A 6 12.22 -7.20 23.46
CA LYS A 6 13.10 -7.00 22.30
C LYS A 6 12.24 -7.25 21.08
N SER A 7 11.94 -6.20 20.32
CA SER A 7 11.31 -6.35 19.00
C SER A 7 12.12 -7.40 18.22
N PRO A 8 11.49 -8.44 17.67
CA PRO A 8 12.19 -9.36 16.79
C PRO A 8 12.79 -8.54 15.65
N ALA A 9 13.99 -8.91 15.21
CA ALA A 9 14.72 -8.22 14.15
C ALA A 9 13.78 -8.01 12.97
N THR A 10 13.45 -6.74 12.67
CA THR A 10 12.52 -6.38 11.62
C THR A 10 13.08 -6.85 10.28
N THR A 11 12.61 -7.99 9.79
CA THR A 11 12.97 -8.51 8.48
C THR A 11 12.31 -7.63 7.44
N VAL A 12 13.11 -6.85 6.71
CA VAL A 12 12.60 -6.09 5.57
C VAL A 12 12.09 -7.10 4.53
N PRO A 13 10.80 -7.07 4.16
CA PRO A 13 10.25 -8.00 3.20
C PRO A 13 10.90 -7.79 1.82
N SER A 14 11.13 -8.89 1.09
CA SER A 14 11.67 -8.84 -0.29
C SER A 14 10.75 -8.00 -1.18
N GLU A 15 11.35 -7.23 -2.10
CA GLU A 15 10.59 -6.38 -3.04
C GLU A 15 9.60 -7.16 -3.87
N GLU A 16 9.95 -8.38 -4.28
CA GLU A 16 9.06 -9.25 -5.05
C GLU A 16 7.82 -9.65 -4.24
N VAL A 17 8.01 -9.94 -2.95
CA VAL A 17 6.90 -10.25 -2.03
C VAL A 17 6.02 -9.02 -1.86
N VAL A 18 6.61 -7.85 -1.62
CA VAL A 18 5.86 -6.60 -1.48
C VAL A 18 5.05 -6.32 -2.74
N ARG A 19 5.65 -6.36 -3.93
CA ARG A 19 4.95 -6.11 -5.21
C ARG A 19 3.78 -7.07 -5.42
N ARG A 20 4.00 -8.37 -5.23
CA ARG A 20 2.95 -9.38 -5.39
C ARG A 20 1.79 -9.14 -4.43
N HIS A 21 2.08 -8.87 -3.16
CA HIS A 21 1.03 -8.60 -2.18
C HIS A 21 0.35 -7.24 -2.39
N SER A 22 1.05 -6.23 -2.91
CA SER A 22 0.44 -4.96 -3.33
C SER A 22 -0.55 -5.15 -4.48
N LEU A 23 -0.20 -5.94 -5.49
CA LEU A 23 -1.10 -6.27 -6.59
C LEU A 23 -2.34 -7.00 -6.10
N ARG A 24 -2.14 -8.07 -5.32
CA ARG A 24 -3.24 -8.81 -4.71
C ARG A 24 -4.14 -7.92 -3.85
N HIS A 25 -3.56 -7.03 -3.05
CA HIS A 25 -4.33 -6.12 -2.22
C HIS A 25 -5.18 -5.16 -3.05
N LEU A 26 -4.63 -4.59 -4.12
CA LEU A 26 -5.43 -3.78 -5.05
C LEU A 26 -6.53 -4.62 -5.73
N ALA A 27 -6.23 -5.86 -6.13
CA ALA A 27 -7.21 -6.77 -6.71
C ALA A 27 -8.39 -7.00 -5.75
N ASP A 28 -8.08 -7.25 -4.48
CA ASP A 28 -9.06 -7.47 -3.41
C ASP A 28 -9.87 -6.19 -3.13
N VAL A 29 -9.24 -5.02 -3.08
CA VAL A 29 -9.90 -3.73 -2.84
C VAL A 29 -10.88 -3.40 -3.97
N PHE A 30 -10.47 -3.57 -5.22
CA PHE A 30 -11.30 -3.29 -6.40
C PHE A 30 -12.24 -4.44 -6.78
N GLY A 31 -12.12 -5.60 -6.13
CA GLY A 31 -12.93 -6.78 -6.43
C GLY A 31 -12.70 -7.32 -7.85
N VAL A 32 -11.49 -7.17 -8.38
CA VAL A 32 -11.10 -7.62 -9.73
C VAL A 32 -10.12 -8.80 -9.64
N PRO A 33 -10.07 -9.68 -10.65
CA PRO A 33 -9.04 -10.72 -10.68
C PRO A 33 -7.63 -10.14 -10.75
N GLU A 34 -6.69 -10.67 -9.98
CA GLU A 34 -5.29 -10.21 -9.97
C GLU A 34 -4.65 -10.27 -11.36
N VAL A 35 -4.98 -11.30 -12.15
CA VAL A 35 -4.52 -11.48 -13.54
C VAL A 35 -5.01 -10.41 -14.51
N SER A 36 -6.03 -9.63 -14.12
CA SER A 36 -6.59 -8.54 -14.93
C SER A 36 -5.92 -7.19 -14.65
N LEU A 37 -5.11 -7.09 -13.59
CA LEU A 37 -4.41 -5.88 -13.22
C LEU A 37 -3.13 -5.73 -14.06
N SER A 38 -3.08 -4.66 -14.84
CA SER A 38 -1.82 -4.19 -15.44
C SER A 38 -1.17 -3.16 -14.51
N LEU A 39 0.17 -3.15 -14.46
CA LEU A 39 0.91 -2.11 -13.74
C LEU A 39 0.64 -0.71 -14.33
N ASP A 40 0.36 -0.63 -15.62
CA ASP A 40 0.08 0.64 -16.30
C ASP A 40 -1.38 1.10 -16.12
N ALA A 41 -2.25 0.29 -15.51
CA ALA A 41 -3.64 0.64 -15.28
C ALA A 41 -3.73 1.84 -14.33
N ARG A 42 -4.50 2.86 -14.72
CA ARG A 42 -4.68 4.08 -13.94
C ARG A 42 -5.85 3.96 -12.98
N LEU A 43 -5.60 4.41 -11.76
CA LEU A 43 -6.62 4.62 -10.74
C LEU A 43 -7.55 5.74 -11.20
N GLY A 44 -8.85 5.45 -11.32
CA GLY A 44 -9.87 6.39 -11.80
C GLY A 44 -10.24 6.25 -13.28
N GLN A 45 -9.45 5.52 -14.08
CA GLN A 45 -9.78 5.26 -15.49
C GLN A 45 -10.11 3.77 -15.71
N GLU A 46 -9.10 2.91 -15.70
CA GLU A 46 -9.26 1.46 -15.84
C GLU A 46 -9.77 0.84 -14.52
N LEU A 47 -9.26 1.33 -13.39
CA LEU A 47 -9.74 0.94 -12.07
C LEU A 47 -10.73 1.96 -11.55
N LYS A 48 -12.02 1.61 -11.55
CA LYS A 48 -13.09 2.48 -11.10
C LYS A 48 -13.51 2.09 -9.68
N ALA A 49 -13.49 3.06 -8.78
CA ALA A 49 -14.14 2.91 -7.49
C ALA A 49 -15.66 3.00 -7.65
N ASN A 50 -16.36 2.36 -6.73
CA ASN A 50 -17.79 2.62 -6.55
C ASN A 50 -18.00 4.06 -6.07
N PRO A 51 -19.19 4.65 -6.32
CA PRO A 51 -19.51 5.96 -5.77
C PRO A 51 -19.28 5.99 -4.26
N ALA A 52 -18.64 7.06 -3.78
CA ALA A 52 -18.50 7.29 -2.35
C ALA A 52 -19.89 7.39 -1.72
N SER A 53 -20.06 6.78 -0.56
CA SER A 53 -21.25 6.96 0.27
C SER A 53 -20.81 7.50 1.62
N ASP A 54 -21.58 8.40 2.21
CA ASP A 54 -21.29 9.00 3.53
C ASP A 54 -21.14 7.94 4.65
N PHE A 55 -21.57 6.70 4.40
CA PHE A 55 -21.54 5.60 5.36
C PHE A 55 -20.47 4.55 5.06
N LYS A 56 -19.74 4.63 3.93
CA LYS A 56 -18.77 3.61 3.54
C LYS A 56 -17.63 4.18 2.70
N ALA A 57 -16.40 3.95 3.16
CA ALA A 57 -15.19 4.19 2.41
C ALA A 57 -15.24 3.45 1.06
N ASN A 58 -14.96 4.15 -0.03
CA ASN A 58 -14.81 3.55 -1.35
C ASN A 58 -13.38 3.00 -1.53
N GLN A 59 -13.12 2.43 -2.70
CA GLN A 59 -11.81 1.85 -3.01
C GLN A 59 -10.68 2.88 -3.02
N PHE A 60 -10.94 4.11 -3.48
CA PHE A 60 -9.93 5.16 -3.46
C PHE A 60 -9.63 5.65 -2.04
N ASP A 61 -10.63 5.71 -1.16
CA ASP A 61 -10.43 6.05 0.25
C ASP A 61 -9.54 5.02 0.95
N ILE A 62 -9.72 3.73 0.64
CA ILE A 62 -8.88 2.65 1.16
C ILE A 62 -7.45 2.79 0.65
N VAL A 63 -7.27 2.95 -0.67
CA VAL A 63 -5.94 3.09 -1.29
C VAL A 63 -5.20 4.33 -0.79
N ASP A 64 -5.90 5.46 -0.65
CA ASP A 64 -5.33 6.70 -0.09
C ASP A 64 -4.92 6.52 1.38
N GLY A 65 -5.74 5.80 2.17
CA GLY A 65 -5.40 5.39 3.54
C GLY A 65 -4.13 4.54 3.58
N ASP A 66 -4.05 3.50 2.75
CA ASP A 66 -2.88 2.62 2.67
C ASP A 66 -1.59 3.42 2.35
N ILE A 67 -1.67 4.30 1.35
CA ILE A 67 -0.55 5.14 0.90
C ILE A 67 -0.04 6.01 2.05
N LYS A 68 -0.97 6.59 2.84
CA LYS A 68 -0.66 7.50 3.95
C LYS A 68 -0.15 6.76 5.18
N ASP A 69 -0.69 5.59 5.48
CA ASP A 69 -0.32 4.77 6.63
C ASP A 69 1.14 4.29 6.54
N VAL A 70 1.60 3.90 5.35
CA VAL A 70 2.96 3.39 5.14
C VAL A 70 4.00 4.50 4.94
N ALA A 71 3.55 5.72 4.62
CA ALA A 71 4.43 6.84 4.32
C ALA A 71 4.98 7.51 5.59
N ASP A 72 6.24 7.95 5.54
CA ASP A 72 6.81 8.78 6.60
C ASP A 72 6.38 10.25 6.45
N LYS A 73 6.66 11.06 7.49
CA LYS A 73 6.32 12.50 7.49
C LYS A 73 6.92 13.26 6.29
N ARG A 74 8.03 12.77 5.73
CA ARG A 74 8.68 13.41 4.57
C ARG A 74 7.92 13.08 3.28
N LEU A 75 7.60 11.81 3.04
CA LEU A 75 6.83 11.37 1.88
C LEU A 75 5.44 12.01 1.85
N LEU A 76 4.77 12.09 2.99
CA LEU A 76 3.49 12.79 3.12
C LEU A 76 3.59 14.27 2.69
N LYS A 77 4.70 14.94 3.03
CA LYS A 77 4.97 16.32 2.56
C LYS A 77 5.28 16.39 1.07
N GLU A 78 5.97 15.40 0.51
CA GLU A 78 6.24 15.31 -0.92
C GLU A 78 4.93 15.13 -1.71
N MET A 79 4.02 14.29 -1.23
CA MET A 79 2.67 14.12 -1.81
C MET A 79 1.83 15.39 -1.70
N ALA A 80 1.78 16.03 -0.52
CA ALA A 80 1.03 17.27 -0.32
C ALA A 80 1.51 18.42 -1.21
N ARG A 81 2.76 18.37 -1.68
CA ARG A 81 3.36 19.34 -2.62
C ARG A 81 3.23 18.91 -4.08
N GLY A 82 2.58 17.78 -4.37
CA GLY A 82 2.47 17.21 -5.72
C GLY A 82 3.78 16.69 -6.31
N LYS A 83 4.83 16.50 -5.48
CA LYS A 83 6.13 15.97 -5.94
C LYS A 83 6.13 14.44 -6.08
N LEU A 84 5.24 13.79 -5.34
CA LEU A 84 4.99 12.36 -5.44
C LEU A 84 3.50 12.20 -5.77
N VAL A 85 3.20 11.61 -6.92
CA VAL A 85 1.85 11.37 -7.39
C VAL A 85 1.74 9.89 -7.72
N ILE A 86 0.73 9.24 -7.17
CA ILE A 86 0.44 7.82 -7.41
C ILE A 86 -0.80 7.78 -8.28
N GLN A 87 -0.64 7.40 -9.55
CA GLN A 87 -1.72 7.40 -10.54
C GLN A 87 -2.00 6.00 -11.07
N THR A 88 -0.99 5.14 -11.08
CA THR A 88 -1.08 3.78 -11.64
C THR A 88 -0.95 2.72 -10.54
N VAL A 89 -1.34 1.49 -10.88
CA VAL A 89 -1.07 0.29 -10.07
C VAL A 89 0.43 0.14 -9.84
N GLY A 90 1.25 0.42 -10.86
CA GLY A 90 2.70 0.41 -10.78
C GLY A 90 3.24 1.40 -9.76
N ASP A 91 2.76 2.65 -9.80
CA ASP A 91 3.17 3.70 -8.84
C ASP A 91 2.86 3.28 -7.39
N TYR A 92 1.69 2.66 -7.17
CA TYR A 92 1.31 2.16 -5.85
C TYR A 92 2.26 1.05 -5.38
N CYS A 93 2.55 0.07 -6.26
CA CYS A 93 3.47 -1.01 -5.95
C CYS A 93 4.88 -0.50 -5.65
N GLU A 94 5.37 0.47 -6.43
CA GLU A 94 6.67 1.11 -6.19
C GLU A 94 6.69 1.90 -4.88
N HIS A 95 5.61 2.62 -4.56
CA HIS A 95 5.47 3.31 -3.28
C HIS A 95 5.52 2.33 -2.11
N MET A 96 4.85 1.18 -2.20
CA MET A 96 4.88 0.13 -1.18
C MET A 96 6.28 -0.47 -1.02
N VAL A 97 6.99 -0.75 -2.11
CA VAL A 97 8.39 -1.22 -2.07
C VAL A 97 9.31 -0.17 -1.45
N ARG A 98 9.12 1.11 -1.79
CA ARG A 98 9.90 2.20 -1.18
C ARG A 98 9.62 2.30 0.32
N CYS A 99 8.36 2.21 0.72
CA CYS A 99 7.96 2.30 2.11
C CYS A 99 8.37 1.05 2.90
N SER A 100 8.52 -0.12 2.29
CA SER A 100 8.96 -1.32 3.02
C SER A 100 10.37 -1.19 3.58
N ARG A 101 11.21 -0.33 2.98
CA ARG A 101 12.54 -0.01 3.48
C ARG A 101 12.55 1.04 4.61
N ILE A 102 11.48 1.83 4.73
CA ILE A 102 11.36 2.95 5.68
C ILE A 102 10.53 2.53 6.88
N ASN A 103 9.40 1.89 6.63
CA ASN A 103 8.41 1.45 7.60
C ASN A 103 7.90 0.03 7.26
N PRO A 104 8.79 -0.99 7.33
CA PRO A 104 8.46 -2.38 6.98
C PRO A 104 7.27 -2.95 7.75
N GLU A 105 7.10 -2.58 9.02
CA GLU A 105 6.02 -3.09 9.88
C GLU A 105 4.66 -2.61 9.42
N GLU A 106 4.52 -1.32 9.07
CA GLU A 106 3.26 -0.78 8.53
C GLU A 106 2.96 -1.35 7.15
N VAL A 107 3.96 -1.53 6.28
CA VAL A 107 3.75 -2.19 4.98
C VAL A 107 3.31 -3.63 5.17
N ALA A 108 3.91 -4.37 6.10
CA ALA A 108 3.51 -5.73 6.41
C ALA A 108 2.07 -5.80 6.94
N ARG A 109 1.67 -4.83 7.78
CA ARG A 109 0.31 -4.70 8.30
C ARG A 109 -0.71 -4.43 7.19
N VAL A 110 -0.45 -3.42 6.35
CA VAL A 110 -1.34 -3.00 5.26
C VAL A 110 -1.50 -4.12 4.23
N LEU A 111 -0.39 -4.73 3.80
CA LEU A 111 -0.40 -5.79 2.79
C LEU A 111 -0.66 -7.20 3.34
N ARG A 112 -0.90 -7.31 4.66
CA ARG A 112 -1.13 -8.58 5.37
C ARG A 112 -0.06 -9.62 5.03
N LEU A 113 1.21 -9.20 5.03
CA LEU A 113 2.32 -10.08 4.73
C LEU A 113 2.40 -11.19 5.80
N PRO A 114 2.73 -12.43 5.41
CA PRO A 114 2.94 -13.48 6.39
C PRO A 114 4.11 -13.08 7.30
N ALA A 115 3.95 -13.29 8.61
CA ALA A 115 5.07 -13.19 9.54
C ALA A 115 6.15 -14.17 9.04
N THR A 116 7.32 -13.65 8.70
CA THR A 116 8.45 -14.52 8.38
C THR A 116 8.91 -15.13 9.69
N GLU A 117 8.64 -16.43 9.87
CA GLU A 117 9.11 -17.25 11.01
C GLU A 117 10.65 -17.31 11.06
#